data_AF-A0A659UPV4-F1
#
_entry.id   AF-A0A659UPV4-F1
#
_cell.length_a   1.000
_cell.length_b   1.000
_cell.length_c   1.000
_cell.angle_alpha   90.00
_cell.angle_beta   90.00
_cell.angle_gamma   90.00
#
_symmetry.space_group_name_H-M   'P 1'
#
loop_
_entity.id
_entity.type
_entity.pdbx_description
1 polymer ?
#
loop_
_entity_poly.entity_id
_entity_poly.type
_entity_poly.pdbx_seq_one_letter_code
_entity_poly.pdbx_strand_id
1 'polypeptide(L)'
;WGNMARLAAEYIFLDALFDYDPAAGKPGRVEVKGTEHFVEIAAEKQPHIVFTGHLGNFELLPVAAATFGMNITALFRPPNNPYLADYILSTRRSTMGGLLPSMAGASFALAGVLENGGNIGVLVDQKFSNGMDTTFFGRPCQSNRVLG
;
A
#
# COMPACT_ATOMS: atom_id res chain seq x y z
N TRP A 1 13.78 13.97 -9.93
CA TRP A 1 12.52 14.75 -9.88
C TRP A 1 11.43 14.21 -10.78
N GLY A 2 11.70 13.79 -12.03
CA GLY A 2 10.67 13.27 -12.93
C GLY A 2 9.80 12.13 -12.36
N ASN A 3 10.40 11.18 -11.63
CA ASN A 3 9.64 10.09 -10.99
C ASN A 3 8.63 10.59 -9.94
N MET A 4 9.00 11.58 -9.13
CA MET A 4 8.12 12.10 -8.08
C MET A 4 6.93 12.86 -8.66
N ALA A 5 7.17 13.65 -9.72
CA ALA A 5 6.10 14.35 -10.43
C ALA A 5 5.17 13.36 -11.16
N ARG A 6 5.75 12.31 -11.76
CA ARG A 6 4.99 11.22 -12.37
C ARG A 6 4.11 10.50 -11.35
N LEU A 7 4.65 10.12 -10.20
CA LEU A 7 3.88 9.51 -9.12
C LEU A 7 2.67 10.37 -8.73
N ALA A 8 2.87 11.68 -8.53
CA ALA A 8 1.77 12.59 -8.18
C ALA A 8 0.68 12.67 -9.26
N ALA A 9 1.05 12.60 -10.54
CA ALA A 9 0.09 12.57 -11.64
C ALA A 9 -0.62 11.21 -11.72
N GLU A 10 0.13 10.11 -11.73
CA GLU A 10 -0.40 8.75 -11.80
C GLU A 10 -1.35 8.44 -10.64
N TYR A 11 -1.04 8.97 -9.45
CA TYR A 11 -1.86 8.84 -8.25
C TYR A 11 -3.33 9.26 -8.48
N ILE A 12 -3.56 10.29 -9.29
CA ILE A 12 -4.92 10.80 -9.59
C ILE A 12 -5.64 9.88 -10.58
N PHE A 13 -4.91 9.18 -11.44
CA PHE A 13 -5.42 8.38 -12.56
C PHE A 13 -5.21 6.87 -12.36
N LEU A 14 -5.06 6.40 -11.11
CA LEU A 14 -4.76 4.98 -10.84
C LEU A 14 -5.82 4.04 -11.42
N ASP A 15 -7.08 4.44 -11.38
CA ASP A 15 -8.23 3.73 -11.95
C ASP A 15 -8.17 3.63 -13.48
N ALA A 16 -7.67 4.66 -14.16
CA ALA A 16 -7.48 4.66 -15.61
C ALA A 16 -6.17 3.97 -16.04
N LEU A 17 -5.17 3.93 -15.17
CA LEU A 17 -3.85 3.36 -15.45
C LEU A 17 -3.78 1.86 -15.17
N PHE A 18 -4.46 1.39 -14.13
CA PHE A 18 -4.49 -0.02 -13.76
C PHE A 18 -5.59 -0.75 -14.52
N ASP A 19 -5.25 -1.27 -15.70
CA ASP A 19 -6.14 -2.01 -16.60
C ASP A 19 -5.96 -3.53 -16.55
N TYR A 20 -5.29 -4.02 -15.51
CA TYR A 20 -4.97 -5.43 -15.38
C TYR A 20 -6.22 -6.26 -15.05
N ASP A 21 -6.52 -7.23 -15.91
CA ASP A 21 -7.58 -8.21 -15.73
C ASP A 21 -6.99 -9.62 -15.93
N PRO A 22 -6.97 -10.48 -14.88
CA PRO A 22 -6.48 -11.86 -14.98
C PRO A 22 -7.19 -12.71 -16.04
N ALA A 23 -8.43 -12.36 -16.42
CA ALA A 23 -9.23 -13.10 -17.39
C ALA A 23 -9.08 -12.55 -18.83
N ALA A 24 -8.35 -11.45 -19.02
CA ALA A 24 -8.22 -10.83 -20.33
C ALA A 24 -7.42 -11.71 -21.30
N GLY A 25 -7.94 -11.86 -22.53
CA GLY A 25 -7.26 -12.60 -23.60
C GLY A 25 -6.08 -11.86 -24.24
N LYS A 26 -5.78 -10.63 -23.82
CA LYS A 26 -4.66 -9.80 -24.32
C LYS A 26 -4.02 -9.03 -23.16
N PRO A 27 -2.70 -8.80 -23.17
CA PRO A 27 -2.02 -8.00 -22.15
C PRO A 27 -2.51 -6.53 -22.14
N GLY A 28 -2.69 -5.98 -20.94
CA GLY A 28 -2.93 -4.55 -20.70
C GLY A 28 -1.64 -3.74 -20.63
N ARG A 29 -1.73 -2.54 -20.05
CA ARG A 29 -0.58 -1.64 -19.77
C ARG A 29 0.24 -2.12 -18.58
N VAL A 30 -0.41 -2.78 -17.63
CA VAL A 30 0.20 -3.28 -16.39
C VAL A 30 0.46 -4.78 -16.48
N GLU A 31 1.66 -5.19 -16.09
CA GLU A 31 2.03 -6.59 -15.85
C GLU A 31 2.16 -6.81 -14.34
N VAL A 32 1.52 -7.85 -13.82
CA VAL A 32 1.63 -8.25 -12.41
C VAL A 32 2.36 -9.58 -12.32
N LYS A 33 3.45 -9.61 -11.54
CA LYS A 33 4.23 -10.82 -11.26
C LYS A 33 4.02 -11.27 -9.82
N GLY A 34 4.09 -12.57 -9.55
CA GLY A 34 3.87 -13.12 -8.21
C GLY A 34 2.39 -13.13 -7.81
N THR A 35 1.49 -13.28 -8.77
CA THR A 35 0.03 -13.24 -8.56
C THR A 35 -0.46 -14.34 -7.63
N GLU A 36 0.25 -15.47 -7.59
CA GLU A 36 0.03 -16.60 -6.70
C GLU A 36 0.01 -16.18 -5.23
N HIS A 37 0.83 -15.21 -4.82
CA HIS A 37 0.86 -14.72 -3.44
C HIS A 37 -0.40 -13.95 -3.08
N PHE A 38 -0.96 -13.16 -4.01
CA PHE A 38 -2.22 -12.47 -3.76
C PHE A 38 -3.37 -13.46 -3.60
N VAL A 39 -3.41 -14.50 -4.44
CA VAL A 39 -4.45 -15.55 -4.37
C VAL A 39 -4.32 -16.38 -3.10
N GLU A 40 -3.10 -16.76 -2.72
CA GLU A 40 -2.79 -17.49 -1.49
C GLU A 40 -3.26 -16.69 -0.27
N ILE A 41 -2.79 -15.45 -0.12
CA ILE A 41 -3.15 -14.59 1.02
C ILE A 41 -4.65 -14.28 1.06
N ALA A 42 -5.31 -14.11 -0.10
CA ALA A 42 -6.76 -13.89 -0.15
C ALA A 42 -7.58 -15.10 0.32
N ALA A 43 -7.07 -16.32 0.13
CA ALA A 43 -7.74 -17.56 0.53
C ALA A 43 -7.56 -17.89 2.03
N GLU A 44 -6.52 -17.34 2.65
CA GLU A 44 -6.18 -17.58 4.03
C GLU A 44 -7.05 -16.77 5.02
N LYS A 45 -7.19 -17.32 6.22
CA LYS A 45 -7.94 -16.69 7.33
C LYS A 45 -7.03 -16.28 8.49
N GLN A 46 -5.76 -16.05 8.20
CA GLN A 46 -4.76 -15.58 9.16
C GLN A 46 -4.30 -14.17 8.78
N PRO A 47 -3.85 -13.36 9.75
CA PRO A 47 -3.43 -11.99 9.47
C PRO A 47 -2.07 -11.94 8.76
N HIS A 48 -1.94 -11.02 7.80
CA HIS A 48 -0.72 -10.81 7.03
C HIS A 48 -0.18 -9.38 7.15
N ILE A 49 1.15 -9.27 7.13
CA ILE A 49 1.85 -8.00 6.96
C ILE A 49 2.53 -8.02 5.60
N VAL A 50 2.08 -7.15 4.70
CA VAL A 50 2.76 -6.88 3.42
C VAL A 50 3.55 -5.59 3.56
N PHE A 51 4.80 -5.59 3.13
CA PHE A 51 5.66 -4.41 3.22
C PHE A 51 6.31 -4.05 1.89
N THR A 52 6.61 -2.77 1.73
CA THR A 52 7.36 -2.23 0.58
C THR A 52 8.11 -0.95 0.99
N GLY A 53 8.85 -0.36 0.06
CA GLY A 53 9.44 0.97 0.19
C GLY A 53 8.77 1.98 -0.75
N HIS A 54 9.14 3.25 -0.63
CA HIS A 54 8.73 4.32 -1.55
C HIS A 54 9.46 4.20 -2.90
N LEU A 55 9.16 3.12 -3.63
CA LEU A 55 9.77 2.77 -4.92
C LEU A 55 8.71 2.80 -6.02
N GLY A 56 9.08 3.36 -7.19
CA GLY A 56 8.16 3.45 -8.34
C GLY A 56 6.83 4.09 -7.97
N ASN A 57 5.74 3.42 -8.34
CA ASN A 57 4.39 3.74 -7.90
C ASN A 57 3.85 2.67 -6.94
N PHE A 58 4.21 2.79 -5.67
CA PHE A 58 3.83 1.87 -4.61
C PHE A 58 2.31 1.81 -4.35
N GLU A 59 1.55 2.79 -4.84
CA GLU A 59 0.09 2.86 -4.70
C GLU A 59 -0.63 1.85 -5.60
N LEU A 60 0.03 1.27 -6.60
CA LEU A 60 -0.55 0.22 -7.45
C LEU A 60 -0.65 -1.14 -6.74
N LEU A 61 0.14 -1.38 -5.69
CA LEU A 61 0.13 -2.65 -4.96
C LEU A 61 -1.22 -2.98 -4.31
N PRO A 62 -1.87 -2.08 -3.54
CA PRO A 62 -3.20 -2.35 -3.00
C PRO A 62 -4.28 -2.46 -4.08
N VAL A 63 -4.14 -1.77 -5.21
CA VAL A 63 -5.04 -1.93 -6.37
C VAL A 63 -4.92 -3.35 -6.94
N ALA A 64 -3.69 -3.82 -7.15
CA ALA A 64 -3.43 -5.17 -7.63
C ALA A 64 -3.96 -6.24 -6.66
N ALA A 65 -3.70 -6.07 -5.35
CA ALA A 65 -4.21 -6.98 -4.32
C ALA A 65 -5.75 -7.10 -4.38
N ALA A 66 -6.46 -5.97 -4.53
CA ALA A 66 -7.91 -5.96 -4.63
C ALA A 66 -8.43 -6.72 -5.86
N THR A 67 -7.73 -6.68 -7.00
CA THR A 67 -8.08 -7.46 -8.21
C THR A 67 -8.11 -8.97 -7.96
N PHE A 68 -7.29 -9.48 -7.02
CA PHE A 68 -7.27 -10.88 -6.63
C PHE A 68 -8.12 -11.19 -5.39
N GLY A 69 -8.95 -10.25 -4.94
CA GLY A 69 -9.77 -10.41 -3.74
C GLY A 69 -9.00 -10.34 -2.42
N MET A 70 -7.72 -9.97 -2.46
CA MET A 70 -6.92 -9.75 -1.25
C MET A 70 -7.27 -8.39 -0.65
N ASN A 71 -8.11 -8.39 0.38
CA ASN A 71 -8.38 -7.18 1.14
C ASN A 71 -7.16 -6.82 2.00
N ILE A 72 -6.67 -5.59 1.85
CA ILE A 72 -5.52 -5.06 2.58
C ILE A 72 -5.88 -3.68 3.15
N THR A 73 -5.44 -3.42 4.38
CA THR A 73 -5.55 -2.10 4.99
C THR A 73 -4.21 -1.39 4.95
N ALA A 74 -4.10 -0.31 4.18
CA ALA A 74 -2.88 0.47 4.07
C ALA A 74 -2.98 1.79 4.84
N LEU A 75 -1.85 2.24 5.38
CA LEU A 75 -1.75 3.60 5.91
C LEU A 75 -1.80 4.61 4.78
N PHE A 76 -2.64 5.63 4.96
CA PHE A 76 -2.89 6.66 3.99
C PHE A 76 -2.78 8.04 4.63
N ARG A 77 -2.01 8.94 4.04
CA ARG A 77 -2.00 10.35 4.43
C ARG A 77 -2.88 11.14 3.46
N PRO A 78 -4.04 11.65 3.87
CA PRO A 78 -4.86 12.48 2.99
C PRO A 78 -4.08 13.73 2.54
N PRO A 79 -4.24 14.17 1.28
CA PRO A 79 -3.71 15.44 0.83
C PRO A 79 -4.26 16.59 1.69
N ASN A 80 -3.48 17.66 1.82
CA ASN A 80 -3.87 18.83 2.62
C ASN A 80 -5.12 19.55 2.06
N ASN A 81 -5.44 19.38 0.77
CA ASN A 81 -6.65 19.92 0.18
C ASN A 81 -7.83 18.94 0.44
N PRO A 82 -8.86 19.36 1.20
CA PRO A 82 -9.96 18.48 1.58
C PRO A 82 -10.77 17.97 0.39
N TYR A 83 -10.97 18.77 -0.66
CA TYR A 83 -11.71 18.34 -1.86
C TYR A 83 -10.97 17.24 -2.61
N LEU A 84 -9.64 17.37 -2.69
CA LEU A 84 -8.81 16.35 -3.31
C LEU A 84 -8.79 15.09 -2.43
N ALA A 85 -8.70 15.25 -1.11
CA ALA A 85 -8.76 14.13 -0.17
C ALA A 85 -10.09 13.35 -0.28
N ASP A 86 -11.23 14.04 -0.36
CA ASP A 86 -12.55 13.42 -0.51
C ASP A 86 -12.67 12.67 -1.84
N TYR A 87 -12.23 13.28 -2.95
CA TYR A 87 -12.21 12.63 -4.26
C TYR A 87 -11.40 11.33 -4.21
N ILE A 88 -10.17 11.40 -3.71
CA ILE A 88 -9.25 10.28 -3.57
C ILE A 88 -9.84 9.16 -2.69
N LEU A 89 -10.38 9.51 -1.52
CA LEU A 89 -10.97 8.54 -0.60
C LEU A 89 -12.18 7.84 -1.25
N SER A 90 -12.98 8.55 -2.03
CA SER A 90 -14.14 7.99 -2.73
C SER A 90 -13.72 6.98 -3.80
N THR A 91 -12.73 7.29 -4.63
CA THR A 91 -12.22 6.42 -5.70
C THR A 91 -11.47 5.22 -5.16
N ARG A 92 -10.74 5.38 -4.04
CA ARG A 92 -9.91 4.31 -3.46
C ARG A 92 -10.68 3.32 -2.63
N ARG A 93 -11.74 3.75 -1.93
CA ARG A 93 -12.62 2.81 -1.21
C ARG A 93 -13.25 1.79 -2.16
N SER A 94 -13.51 2.16 -3.41
CA SER A 94 -14.01 1.24 -4.43
C SER A 94 -12.97 0.30 -5.03
N THR A 95 -11.67 0.59 -4.91
CA THR A 95 -10.61 -0.07 -5.70
C THR A 95 -9.47 -0.70 -4.90
N MET A 96 -9.24 -0.33 -3.64
CA MET A 96 -7.98 -0.64 -2.93
C MET A 96 -8.13 -1.27 -1.53
N GLY A 97 -9.35 -1.47 -1.04
CA GLY A 97 -9.59 -1.97 0.32
C GLY A 97 -9.58 -0.87 1.40
N GLY A 98 -9.23 -1.24 2.63
CA GLY A 98 -9.28 -0.34 3.79
C GLY A 98 -8.21 0.75 3.76
N LEU A 99 -8.58 2.00 4.05
CA LEU A 99 -7.63 3.10 4.22
C LEU A 99 -7.64 3.59 5.67
N LEU A 100 -6.49 3.51 6.34
CA LEU A 100 -6.29 4.04 7.69
C LEU A 100 -5.48 5.35 7.65
N PRO A 101 -5.98 6.46 8.21
CA PRO A 101 -5.21 7.70 8.29
C PRO A 101 -3.87 7.52 9.01
N SER A 102 -2.78 7.97 8.38
CA SER A 102 -1.45 7.99 8.98
C SER A 102 -1.36 9.13 9.99
N MET A 103 -1.71 8.84 11.25
CA MET A 103 -1.67 9.77 12.38
C MET A 103 -1.03 9.13 13.61
N ALA A 104 -0.85 9.91 14.69
CA ALA A 104 -0.45 9.35 15.98
C ALA A 104 -1.40 8.20 16.38
N GLY A 105 -0.84 7.05 16.74
CA GLY A 105 -1.61 5.84 17.07
C GLY A 105 -1.94 4.93 15.89
N ALA A 106 -1.50 5.25 14.67
CA ALA A 106 -1.73 4.39 13.50
C ALA A 106 -1.18 2.96 13.66
N SER A 107 -0.09 2.77 14.41
CA SER A 107 0.43 1.44 14.76
C SER A 107 -0.56 0.60 15.56
N PHE A 108 -1.29 1.19 16.50
CA PHE A 108 -2.33 0.48 17.27
C PHE A 108 -3.54 0.14 16.40
N ALA A 109 -3.91 1.03 15.48
CA ALA A 109 -4.98 0.75 14.52
C ALA A 109 -4.62 -0.43 13.60
N LEU A 110 -3.38 -0.46 13.09
CA LEU A 110 -2.87 -1.60 12.30
C LEU A 110 -2.80 -2.89 13.12
N ALA A 111 -2.36 -2.82 14.38
CA ALA A 111 -2.37 -3.97 15.29
C ALA A 111 -3.79 -4.52 15.47
N GLY A 112 -4.78 -3.65 15.66
CA GLY A 112 -6.19 -4.06 15.74
C GLY A 112 -6.71 -4.71 14.46
N VAL A 113 -6.24 -4.31 13.27
CA VAL A 113 -6.57 -5.01 12.01
C VAL A 113 -6.03 -6.43 12.03
N LEU A 114 -4.76 -6.60 12.43
CA LEU A 114 -4.13 -7.92 12.52
C LEU A 114 -4.81 -8.81 13.57
N GLU A 115 -5.13 -8.28 14.75
CA GLU A 115 -5.84 -9.00 15.81
C GLU A 115 -7.22 -9.52 15.36
N ASN A 116 -7.87 -8.79 14.44
CA ASN A 116 -9.13 -9.20 13.82
C ASN A 116 -8.95 -10.10 12.58
N GLY A 117 -7.74 -10.59 12.32
CA GLY A 117 -7.43 -11.47 11.18
C GLY A 117 -7.35 -10.77 9.83
N GLY A 118 -7.26 -9.45 9.81
CA GLY A 118 -7.11 -8.66 8.57
C GLY A 118 -5.66 -8.55 8.11
N ASN A 119 -5.49 -8.13 6.86
CA ASN A 119 -4.16 -7.88 6.27
C ASN A 119 -3.82 -6.39 6.31
N ILE A 120 -2.54 -6.08 6.53
CA ILE A 120 -2.05 -4.69 6.50
C ILE A 120 -0.93 -4.50 5.48
N GLY A 121 -0.86 -3.28 4.93
CA GLY A 121 0.21 -2.81 4.05
C GLY A 121 1.03 -1.70 4.71
N VAL A 122 2.36 -1.86 4.76
CA VAL A 122 3.26 -0.90 5.43
C VAL A 122 4.45 -0.48 4.57
N LEU A 123 4.79 0.81 4.63
CA LEU A 123 6.02 1.37 4.06
C LEU A 123 7.12 1.38 5.13
N VAL A 124 8.26 0.77 4.84
CA VAL A 124 9.27 0.43 5.87
C VAL A 124 10.62 1.12 5.70
N ASP A 125 10.72 2.06 4.77
CA ASP A 125 11.95 2.76 4.38
C ASP A 125 12.03 4.21 4.89
N GLN A 126 11.08 4.65 5.73
CA GLN A 126 11.11 5.99 6.33
C GLN A 126 12.00 6.04 7.57
N LYS A 127 12.66 7.19 7.78
CA LYS A 127 13.38 7.50 9.02
C LYS A 127 12.39 7.75 10.16
N PHE A 128 12.62 7.12 11.32
CA PHE A 128 11.87 7.41 12.54
C PHE A 128 12.80 7.91 13.64
N SER A 129 12.53 9.09 14.21
CA SER A 129 13.38 9.68 15.27
C SER A 129 13.44 8.86 16.56
N ASN A 130 12.44 8.02 16.81
CA ASN A 130 12.41 7.05 17.91
C ASN A 130 12.42 5.60 17.39
N GLY A 131 12.98 5.41 16.19
CA GLY A 131 13.08 4.13 15.49
C GLY A 131 14.04 3.16 16.17
N MET A 132 14.16 1.96 15.60
CA MET A 132 15.25 1.04 15.94
C MET A 132 16.50 1.38 15.13
N ASP A 133 17.65 1.35 15.78
CA ASP A 133 18.94 1.50 15.12
C ASP A 133 19.17 0.31 14.17
N THR A 134 19.51 0.60 12.93
CA THR A 134 19.77 -0.39 11.88
C THR A 134 20.78 0.16 10.87
N THR A 135 21.03 -0.58 9.80
CA THR A 135 21.91 -0.18 8.70
C THR A 135 21.16 -0.21 7.38
N PHE A 136 21.25 0.87 6.61
CA PHE A 136 20.70 0.95 5.25
C PHE A 136 21.80 1.40 4.27
N PHE A 137 22.06 0.59 3.24
CA PHE A 137 23.19 0.78 2.32
C PHE A 137 24.54 1.00 3.04
N GLY A 138 24.79 0.23 4.10
CA GLY A 138 26.02 0.30 4.89
C GLY A 138 26.14 1.52 5.81
N ARG A 139 25.07 2.33 5.95
CA ARG A 139 25.06 3.52 6.81
C ARG A 139 24.14 3.33 8.01
N PRO A 140 24.56 3.71 9.23
CA PRO A 140 23.68 3.71 10.40
C PRO A 140 22.45 4.60 10.17
N CYS A 141 21.27 4.12 10.53
CA CYS A 141 20.03 4.87 10.48
C CYS A 141 19.04 4.36 11.53
N GLN A 142 17.91 5.07 11.68
CA GLN A 142 16.81 4.67 12.55
C GLN A 142 15.56 4.42 11.71
N SER A 143 15.05 3.19 11.73
CA SER A 143 13.87 2.78 10.97
C SER A 143 12.69 2.42 11.87
N ASN A 144 11.52 2.21 11.26
CA ASN A 144 10.30 1.86 11.97
C ASN A 144 10.47 0.55 12.77
N ARG A 145 9.64 0.37 13.81
CA ARG A 145 9.63 -0.84 14.64
C ARG A 145 8.62 -1.90 14.17
N VAL A 146 8.05 -1.74 12.98
CA VAL A 146 6.91 -2.56 12.55
C VAL A 146 7.34 -3.97 12.14
N LEU A 147 8.62 -4.15 11.79
CA LEU A 147 9.16 -5.44 11.33
C LEU A 147 10.23 -6.06 12.25
N GLY A 148 10.40 -5.58 13.50
CA GLY A 148 11.41 -6.12 14.41
C GLY A 148 11.12 -5.91 15.88
#